data_AF-A0AAV8V4P5-F1
#
_entry.id   AF-A0AAV8V4P5-F1
#
_cell.length_a   1.000
_cell.length_b   1.000
_cell.length_c   1.000
_cell.angle_alpha   90.00
_cell.angle_beta   90.00
_cell.angle_gamma   90.00
#
_symmetry.space_group_name_H-M   'P 1'
#
loop_
_entity.id
_entity.type
_entity.pdbx_description
1 polymer ?
#
loop_
_entity_poly.entity_id
_entity_poly.type
_entity_poly.pdbx_seq_one_letter_code
_entity_poly.pdbx_strand_id
1 'polypeptide(L)'
;MENRSIMDDTRTVWCGNLSDDVTEELLFELFLQAAPLERVKIPTDREGRKSNFAFITFKHEASVNYAQQLLNGTRLFEKPINVKPRNNNLFI
;
A
#
# COMPACT_ATOMS: atom_id res chain seq x y z
N MET A 1 13.78 -13.93 12.17
CA MET A 1 13.57 -13.10 10.96
C MET A 1 12.13 -13.23 10.45
N GLU A 2 11.57 -14.44 10.43
CA GLU A 2 10.20 -14.77 10.02
C GLU A 2 9.08 -14.03 10.78
N ASN A 3 9.21 -13.83 12.10
CA ASN A 3 8.23 -13.05 12.88
C ASN A 3 8.12 -11.58 12.42
N ARG A 4 9.21 -11.00 11.91
CA ARG A 4 9.23 -9.61 11.46
C ARG A 4 8.53 -9.45 10.11
N SER A 5 8.70 -10.40 9.19
CA SER A 5 7.99 -10.37 7.90
C SER A 5 6.47 -10.55 8.06
N ILE A 6 6.03 -11.41 8.99
CA ILE A 6 4.59 -11.60 9.28
C ILE A 6 3.98 -10.32 9.87
N MET A 7 4.67 -9.68 10.83
CA MET A 7 4.24 -8.39 11.41
C MET A 7 4.24 -7.25 10.40
N ASP A 8 5.14 -7.27 9.41
CA ASP A 8 5.11 -6.30 8.32
C ASP A 8 3.89 -6.54 7.42
N ASP A 9 3.52 -7.80 7.16
CA ASP A 9 2.37 -8.13 6.31
C ASP A 9 1.03 -7.75 6.95
N THR A 10 0.85 -7.89 8.27
CA THR A 10 -0.41 -7.50 8.96
C THR A 10 -0.62 -6.00 9.00
N ARG A 11 0.45 -5.20 8.95
CA ARG A 11 0.41 -3.73 8.95
C ARG A 11 0.52 -3.12 7.56
N THR A 12 0.50 -3.92 6.51
CA THR A 12 0.73 -3.47 5.15
C THR A 12 -0.53 -3.57 4.31
N VAL A 13 -0.77 -2.55 3.49
CA VAL A 13 -1.71 -2.63 2.36
C VAL A 13 -0.95 -2.78 1.05
N TRP A 14 -1.55 -3.53 0.15
CA TRP A 14 -1.24 -3.48 -1.27
C TRP A 14 -2.08 -2.37 -1.92
N CYS A 15 -1.43 -1.50 -2.69
CA CYS A 15 -2.08 -0.45 -3.47
C CYS A 15 -1.73 -0.64 -4.94
N GLY A 16 -2.69 -0.99 -5.79
CA GLY A 16 -2.44 -1.24 -7.21
C GLY A 16 -3.31 -0.45 -8.16
N ASN A 17 -3.21 -0.79 -9.44
CA ASN A 17 -3.74 0.01 -10.55
C ASN A 17 -3.11 1.41 -10.65
N LEU A 18 -1.83 1.53 -10.26
CA LEU A 18 -1.12 2.80 -10.30
C LEU A 18 -0.85 3.24 -11.75
N SER A 19 -0.82 4.56 -11.98
CA SER A 19 -0.23 5.15 -13.18
C SER A 19 1.30 5.08 -13.08
N ASP A 20 1.99 5.14 -14.21
CA ASP A 20 3.46 5.20 -14.26
C ASP A 20 4.00 6.50 -13.63
N ASP A 21 3.17 7.54 -13.61
CA ASP A 21 3.45 8.84 -12.97
C ASP A 21 3.35 8.81 -11.44
N VAL A 22 2.81 7.74 -10.86
CA VAL A 22 2.71 7.61 -9.39
C VAL A 22 4.10 7.37 -8.79
N THR A 23 4.44 8.15 -7.77
CA THR A 23 5.71 8.04 -7.03
C THR A 23 5.49 7.50 -5.62
N GLU A 24 6.55 6.95 -5.02
CA GLU A 24 6.52 6.52 -3.60
C GLU A 24 6.22 7.70 -2.66
N GLU A 25 6.68 8.91 -3.00
CA GLU A 25 6.43 10.15 -2.26
C GLU A 25 4.95 10.56 -2.30
N LEU A 26 4.34 10.57 -3.49
CA LEU A 26 2.91 10.86 -3.64
C LEU A 26 2.04 9.89 -2.82
N LEU A 27 2.39 8.59 -2.87
CA LEU A 27 1.70 7.58 -2.07
C LEU A 27 1.95 7.78 -0.58
N PHE A 28 3.14 8.19 -0.16
CA PHE A 28 3.44 8.50 1.23
C PHE A 28 2.55 9.63 1.75
N GLU A 29 2.45 10.74 1.02
CA GLU A 29 1.61 11.88 1.38
C GLU A 29 0.12 11.53 1.43
N LEU A 30 -0.37 10.77 0.45
CA LEU A 30 -1.75 10.33 0.41
C LEU A 30 -2.10 9.42 1.59
N PHE A 31 -1.27 8.39 1.84
CA PHE A 31 -1.57 7.40 2.88
C PHE A 31 -1.31 7.93 4.29
N LEU A 32 -0.52 8.99 4.45
CA LEU A 32 -0.42 9.73 5.71
C LEU A 32 -1.76 10.32 6.18
N GLN A 33 -2.70 10.61 5.27
CA GLN A 33 -4.04 11.09 5.62
C GLN A 33 -4.87 10.01 6.33
N ALA A 34 -4.53 8.73 6.14
CA ALA A 34 -5.20 7.62 6.83
C ALA A 34 -4.57 7.35 8.20
N ALA A 35 -3.24 7.24 8.27
CA ALA A 35 -2.51 6.93 9.50
C ALA A 35 -0.98 7.09 9.37
N PRO A 36 -0.22 7.10 10.48
CA PRO A 36 1.24 7.14 10.45
C PRO A 36 1.87 5.96 9.69
N LEU A 37 2.77 6.29 8.76
CA LEU A 37 3.49 5.34 7.92
C LEU A 37 4.86 4.95 8.51
N GLU A 38 5.28 3.73 8.24
CA GLU A 38 6.67 3.26 8.40
C GLU A 38 7.40 3.32 7.06
N ARG A 39 6.79 2.83 5.98
CA ARG A 39 7.45 2.72 4.67
C ARG A 39 6.45 2.64 3.52
N VAL A 40 6.83 3.19 2.37
CA VAL A 40 6.17 2.97 1.08
C VAL A 40 7.20 2.40 0.10
N LYS A 41 6.81 1.40 -0.69
CA LYS A 41 7.68 0.81 -1.71
C LYS A 41 6.92 0.45 -2.98
N ILE A 42 7.36 0.97 -4.13
CA ILE A 42 7.02 0.49 -5.46
C ILE A 42 8.11 -0.51 -5.88
N PRO A 43 7.79 -1.81 -6.02
CA PRO A 43 8.77 -2.78 -6.48
C PRO A 43 9.16 -2.52 -7.93
N THR A 44 10.40 -2.85 -8.24
CA THR A 44 10.92 -2.83 -9.60
C THR A 44 10.97 -4.26 -10.14
N ASP A 45 10.58 -4.47 -11.41
CA ASP A 45 10.72 -5.76 -12.08
C ASP A 45 12.21 -6.09 -12.37
N ARG A 46 12.46 -7.27 -12.94
CA ARG A 46 13.82 -7.71 -13.29
C ARG A 46 14.50 -6.83 -14.35
N GLU A 47 13.73 -6.07 -15.10
CA GLU A 47 14.20 -5.19 -16.19
C GLU A 47 14.39 -3.75 -15.71
N GLY A 48 14.18 -3.45 -14.42
CA GLY A 48 14.36 -2.12 -13.87
C GLY A 48 13.12 -1.22 -13.98
N ARG A 49 11.98 -1.75 -14.43
CA ARG A 49 10.74 -0.97 -14.58
C ARG A 49 9.90 -1.01 -13.29
N LYS A 50 9.29 0.13 -12.96
CA LYS A 50 8.37 0.22 -11.81
C LYS A 50 7.16 -0.68 -12.04
N SER A 51 6.75 -1.39 -11.00
CA SER A 51 5.48 -2.10 -11.00
C SER A 51 4.32 -1.13 -10.91
N ASN A 52 3.14 -1.54 -11.40
CA ASN A 52 1.90 -0.77 -11.29
C ASN A 52 1.21 -0.91 -9.92
N PHE A 53 1.98 -1.22 -8.87
CA PHE A 53 1.51 -1.36 -7.50
C PHE A 53 2.60 -1.02 -6.49
N ALA A 54 2.18 -0.75 -5.26
CA ALA A 54 3.01 -0.43 -4.13
C ALA A 54 2.58 -1.23 -2.89
N PHE A 55 3.51 -1.33 -1.94
CA PHE A 55 3.24 -1.75 -0.58
C PHE A 55 3.40 -0.57 0.37
N ILE A 56 2.40 -0.35 1.21
CA ILE A 56 2.37 0.72 2.19
C ILE A 56 2.28 0.08 3.57
N THR A 57 3.37 0.18 4.34
CA THR A 57 3.47 -0.35 5.70
C THR A 57 3.19 0.77 6.69
N PHE A 58 2.14 0.59 7.50
CA PHE A 58 1.77 1.49 8.58
C PHE A 58 2.53 1.19 9.86
N LYS A 59 2.65 2.16 10.77
CA LYS A 59 3.20 1.91 12.12
C LYS A 59 2.32 0.99 12.97
N HIS A 60 1.02 0.92 12.68
CA HIS A 60 0.04 0.18 13.47
C HIS A 60 -0.86 -0.68 12.58
N GLU A 61 -1.24 -1.87 13.05
CA GLU A 61 -2.09 -2.82 12.32
C GLU A 61 -3.51 -2.30 12.13
N ALA A 62 -4.06 -1.62 13.14
CA ALA A 62 -5.40 -1.04 13.10
C ALA A 62 -5.61 -0.05 11.92
N SER A 63 -4.53 0.51 11.38
CA SER A 63 -4.55 1.45 10.25
C SER A 63 -4.96 0.81 8.92
N VAL A 64 -4.74 -0.50 8.75
CA VAL A 64 -4.91 -1.19 7.46
C VAL A 64 -6.35 -1.14 6.97
N ASN A 65 -7.31 -1.52 7.83
CA ASN A 65 -8.73 -1.53 7.47
C ASN A 65 -9.26 -0.11 7.22
N TYR A 66 -8.85 0.85 8.04
CA TYR A 66 -9.26 2.24 7.89
C TYR A 66 -8.74 2.83 6.58
N ALA A 67 -7.45 2.64 6.27
CA ALA A 67 -6.85 3.12 5.02
C ALA A 67 -7.51 2.51 3.78
N GLN A 68 -7.85 1.22 3.82
CA GLN A 68 -8.59 0.58 2.75
C GLN A 68 -9.96 1.24 2.54
N GLN A 69 -10.75 1.41 3.61
CA GLN A 69 -12.09 1.99 3.51
C GLN A 69 -12.06 3.45 3.02
N LEU A 70 -11.08 4.22 3.48
CA LEU A 70 -10.95 5.64 3.16
C LEU A 70 -10.42 5.89 1.75
N LEU A 71 -9.38 5.14 1.33
CA LEU A 71 -8.59 5.51 0.14
C LEU A 71 -8.87 4.63 -1.08
N ASN A 72 -9.50 3.47 -0.93
CA ASN A 72 -9.81 2.60 -2.06
C ASN A 72 -10.73 3.31 -3.07
N GLY A 73 -10.35 3.28 -4.35
CA GLY A 73 -11.06 3.97 -5.43
C GLY A 73 -10.67 5.43 -5.62
N THR A 74 -9.82 6.01 -4.75
CA THR A 74 -9.27 7.35 -4.96
C THR A 74 -8.59 7.42 -6.32
N ARG A 75 -8.92 8.45 -7.11
CA ARG A 75 -8.30 8.66 -8.41
C ARG A 75 -6.95 9.35 -8.24
N LEU A 76 -5.89 8.66 -8.66
CA LEU A 76 -4.59 9.27 -8.89
C LEU A 76 -4.38 9.33 -10.40
N PHE A 77 -4.18 10.54 -10.91
CA PHE A 77 -4.28 10.80 -12.35
C PHE A 77 -5.63 10.27 -12.88
N GLU A 78 -5.63 9.50 -13.96
CA GLU A 78 -6.85 8.99 -14.58
C GLU A 78 -7.28 7.62 -14.03
N LYS A 79 -6.52 7.04 -13.07
CA LYS A 79 -6.71 5.66 -12.61
C LYS A 79 -7.20 5.60 -11.16
N PRO A 80 -8.32 4.92 -10.86
CA PRO A 80 -8.72 4.66 -9.49
C PRO A 80 -7.79 3.61 -8.86
N ILE A 81 -7.23 3.91 -7.70
CA ILE A 81 -6.33 2.99 -7.00
C ILE A 81 -7.12 1.88 -6.29
N ASN A 82 -6.53 0.69 -6.22
CA ASN A 82 -7.10 -0.45 -5.50
C ASN A 82 -6.31 -0.68 -4.22
N VAL A 83 -6.93 -0.51 -3.06
CA VAL A 83 -6.29 -0.71 -1.75
C VAL A 83 -6.84 -1.99 -1.12
N LYS A 84 -5.95 -2.89 -0.71
CA LYS A 84 -6.30 -4.16 -0.07
C LYS A 84 -5.31 -4.49 1.06
N PRO A 85 -5.72 -5.17 2.14
CA PRO A 85 -4.80 -5.70 3.12
C PRO A 85 -3.82 -6.66 2.44
N ARG A 86 -2.54 -6.61 2.81
CA ARG A 86 -1.52 -7.51 2.24
C ARG A 86 -1.65 -8.91 2.82
N ASN A 87 -1.91 -9.03 4.12
CA ASN A 87 -2.24 -10.31 4.73
C ASN A 87 -3.70 -10.67 4.39
N ASN A 88 -3.90 -11.45 3.33
CA ASN A 88 -5.21 -11.94 2.94
C ASN A 88 -5.59 -13.19 3.78
N ASN A 89 -5.59 -13.07 5.11
CA ASN A 89 -6.35 -13.97 5.95
C ASN A 89 -7.81 -13.50 5.93
N LEU A 90 -8.52 -13.87 4.86
CA LEU A 90 -9.98 -13.96 4.88
C LEU A 90 -10.35 -14.95 5.99
N PHE A 91 -10.59 -14.45 7.19
CA PHE A 91 -11.43 -15.16 8.15
C PHE A 91 -12.88 -15.04 7.63
N ILE A 92 -13.22 -15.97 6.74
CA ILE A 92 -14.56 -16.54 6.67
C ILE A 92 -14.66 -17.65 7.72
#